data_AF-Q23660-F1
#
_entry.id   AF-Q23660-F1
#
_cell.length_a   1.000
_cell.length_b   1.000
_cell.length_c   1.000
_cell.angle_alpha   90.00
_cell.angle_beta   90.00
_cell.angle_gamma   90.00
#
_symmetry.space_group_name_H-M   'P 1'
#
loop_
_entity.id
_entity.type
_entity.pdbx_description
1 polymer ?
#
loop_
_entity_poly.entity_id
_entity_poly.type
_entity_poly.pdbx_seq_one_letter_code
_entity_poly.pdbx_strand_id
1 'polypeptide(L)'
;MDYLMDRYVFDNLPFDVGPESRKIWGQRALHAIQWFDWICKYQPVSTIYENHTSFLFGEILFFLLAGLTFAHAWRSGTRFVLVWFGILVHALNVENLCYWIPDMDNFWQAQGILTFFGARAPLYILIGIYHMFDYTSFVLMSRLHLPWWAYGPAVGLGAVMLDMPYDIMGIKLVWWTWHDTDPNIFDRMNWVPWNSYYFHASFACSFTWILMYSRYKLVDKEYDWRKLPREILCIVFAGMGAFWLGTIQFALLYHPLHDIFKVHSEYTTIAFLSIYALIVIFADRRNKNENSRVGNKYWFDELAAAIAIEYLFFMIAVLISDPVSIVSDGLHQPIGPCNETQKVQTPTGLVLQKQKYFCTDNYDEKYIDFHCVPGGPPQQPEPGVPLEWYAVCGTDYENRAEYVFIIWFICILYSCIWYQIAACSGVTPKDPVKQLKKRVSSQKNTESKKTK
;
A
#
# COMPACT_ATOMS: atom_id res chain seq x y z
N MET A 1 -15.12 -5.03 -32.62
CA MET A 1 -14.07 -4.06 -33.01
C MET A 1 -14.14 -3.72 -34.48
N ASP A 2 -14.26 -4.69 -35.38
CA ASP A 2 -14.34 -4.46 -36.83
C ASP A 2 -15.34 -3.37 -37.21
N TYR A 3 -16.58 -3.43 -36.69
CA TYR A 3 -17.58 -2.39 -36.89
C TYR A 3 -17.17 -0.97 -36.43
N LEU A 4 -16.49 -0.85 -35.28
CA LEU A 4 -16.03 0.46 -34.79
C LEU A 4 -14.91 1.02 -35.67
N MET A 5 -13.98 0.15 -36.07
CA MET A 5 -12.89 0.52 -36.97
C MET A 5 -13.41 0.90 -38.36
N ASP A 6 -14.37 0.15 -38.91
CA ASP A 6 -15.03 0.48 -40.17
C ASP A 6 -15.70 1.86 -40.08
N ARG A 7 -16.61 2.03 -39.11
CA ARG A 7 -17.44 3.23 -39.00
C ARG A 7 -16.67 4.52 -38.64
N TYR A 8 -15.65 4.43 -37.80
CA TYR A 8 -14.96 5.61 -37.27
C TYR A 8 -13.59 5.85 -37.90
N VAL A 9 -12.93 4.82 -38.43
CA VAL A 9 -11.56 4.93 -38.96
C VAL A 9 -11.57 4.71 -40.47
N PHE A 10 -11.91 3.52 -40.95
CA PHE A 10 -11.74 3.16 -42.36
C PHE A 10 -12.65 3.95 -43.30
N ASP A 11 -13.90 4.22 -42.91
CA ASP A 11 -14.84 4.99 -43.72
C ASP A 11 -14.46 6.49 -43.86
N ASN A 12 -13.55 6.98 -43.00
CA ASN A 12 -13.07 8.37 -43.02
C ASN A 12 -11.69 8.53 -43.68
N LEU A 13 -11.06 7.46 -44.16
CA LEU A 13 -9.76 7.53 -44.84
C LEU A 13 -9.95 7.94 -46.32
N PRO A 14 -9.03 8.75 -46.89
CA PRO A 14 -9.14 9.20 -48.29
C PRO A 14 -8.77 8.12 -49.32
N PHE A 15 -8.59 6.86 -48.90
CA PHE A 15 -8.21 5.73 -49.74
C PHE A 15 -8.85 4.44 -49.22
N ASP A 16 -9.13 3.50 -50.12
CA ASP A 16 -9.70 2.20 -49.76
C ASP A 16 -8.67 1.29 -49.11
N VAL A 17 -9.01 0.79 -47.91
CA VAL A 17 -8.23 -0.23 -47.20
C VAL A 17 -8.77 -1.62 -47.55
N GLY A 18 -7.93 -2.46 -48.16
CA GLY A 18 -8.31 -3.83 -48.54
C GLY A 18 -8.70 -4.71 -47.33
N PRO A 19 -9.51 -5.76 -47.53
CA PRO A 19 -10.11 -6.56 -46.45
C PRO A 19 -9.08 -7.24 -45.55
N GLU A 20 -7.96 -7.73 -46.09
CA GLU A 20 -6.87 -8.29 -45.28
C GLU A 20 -6.21 -7.24 -44.39
N SER A 21 -5.97 -6.05 -44.91
CA SER A 21 -5.41 -4.94 -44.13
C SER A 21 -6.40 -4.48 -43.03
N ARG A 22 -7.70 -4.40 -43.33
CA ARG A 22 -8.72 -4.09 -42.31
C ARG A 22 -8.71 -5.11 -41.18
N LYS A 23 -8.62 -6.41 -41.50
CA LYS A 23 -8.52 -7.49 -40.49
C LYS A 23 -7.26 -7.36 -39.63
N ILE A 24 -6.10 -7.10 -40.24
CA ILE A 24 -4.83 -6.90 -39.51
C ILE A 24 -4.94 -5.70 -38.57
N TRP A 25 -5.48 -4.57 -39.05
CA TRP A 25 -5.65 -3.38 -38.25
C TRP A 25 -6.71 -3.55 -37.15
N GLY A 26 -7.81 -4.28 -37.42
CA GLY A 26 -8.81 -4.64 -36.43
C GLY A 26 -8.24 -5.49 -35.30
N GLN A 27 -7.41 -6.49 -35.63
CA GLN A 27 -6.68 -7.29 -34.64
C GLN A 27 -5.68 -6.46 -33.84
N ARG A 28 -4.92 -5.56 -34.48
CA ARG A 28 -4.01 -4.65 -33.77
C ARG A 28 -4.74 -3.69 -32.85
N ALA A 29 -5.88 -3.15 -33.27
CA ALA A 29 -6.72 -2.30 -32.44
C ALA A 29 -7.28 -3.08 -31.24
N LEU A 30 -7.74 -4.32 -31.45
CA LEU A 30 -8.17 -5.20 -30.38
C LEU A 30 -7.04 -5.48 -29.37
N HIS A 31 -5.84 -5.82 -29.85
CA HIS A 31 -4.68 -6.02 -28.98
C HIS A 31 -4.28 -4.75 -28.23
N ALA A 32 -4.33 -3.58 -28.87
CA ALA A 32 -4.07 -2.31 -28.21
C ALA A 32 -5.10 -2.03 -27.11
N ILE A 33 -6.39 -2.30 -27.36
CA ILE A 33 -7.46 -2.12 -26.37
C ILE A 33 -7.31 -3.11 -25.22
N GLN A 34 -6.99 -4.38 -25.49
CA GLN A 34 -6.66 -5.36 -24.43
C GLN A 34 -5.46 -4.89 -23.58
N TRP A 35 -4.45 -4.30 -24.22
CA TRP A 35 -3.33 -3.69 -23.52
C TRP A 35 -3.75 -2.48 -22.68
N PHE A 36 -4.63 -1.61 -23.20
CA PHE A 36 -5.15 -0.47 -22.46
C PHE A 36 -6.03 -0.90 -21.28
N ASP A 37 -6.93 -1.88 -21.47
CA ASP A 37 -7.76 -2.47 -20.42
C ASP A 37 -6.90 -3.14 -19.35
N TRP A 38 -5.78 -3.76 -19.75
CA TRP A 38 -4.80 -4.29 -18.81
C TRP A 38 -4.06 -3.18 -18.06
N ILE A 39 -3.70 -2.08 -18.72
CA ILE A 39 -3.04 -0.95 -18.05
C ILE A 39 -4.01 -0.31 -17.05
N CYS A 40 -5.24 0.00 -17.46
CA CYS A 40 -6.21 0.71 -16.66
C CYS A 40 -7.64 0.36 -17.08
N LYS A 41 -8.35 -0.31 -16.18
CA LYS A 41 -9.79 -0.56 -16.28
C LYS A 41 -10.54 0.56 -15.55
N TYR A 42 -11.53 1.15 -16.22
CA TYR A 42 -12.44 2.13 -15.62
C TYR A 42 -13.75 1.46 -15.23
N GLN A 43 -14.27 1.81 -14.04
CA GLN A 43 -15.60 1.39 -13.60
C GLN A 43 -16.49 2.61 -13.33
N PRO A 44 -17.75 2.62 -13.83
CA PRO A 44 -18.66 3.72 -13.55
C PRO A 44 -18.92 3.89 -12.05
N VAL A 45 -18.79 5.12 -11.57
CA VAL A 45 -18.99 5.47 -10.15
C VAL A 45 -20.38 5.05 -9.65
N SER A 46 -21.41 5.13 -10.50
CA SER A 46 -22.77 4.69 -10.15
C SER A 46 -22.82 3.18 -9.84
N THR A 47 -22.11 2.36 -10.59
CA THR A 47 -22.06 0.91 -10.38
C THR A 47 -21.36 0.57 -9.07
N ILE A 48 -20.25 1.25 -8.75
CA ILE A 48 -19.56 1.06 -7.47
C ILE A 48 -20.44 1.56 -6.31
N TYR A 49 -21.15 2.68 -6.50
CA TYR A 49 -22.04 3.21 -5.48
C TYR A 49 -23.20 2.25 -5.15
N GLU A 50 -23.81 1.63 -6.16
CA GLU A 50 -24.93 0.69 -6.00
C GLU A 50 -24.51 -0.63 -5.35
N ASN A 51 -23.35 -1.18 -5.75
CA ASN A 51 -22.92 -2.51 -5.30
C ASN A 51 -22.00 -2.47 -4.08
N HIS A 52 -21.19 -1.42 -3.94
CA HIS A 52 -20.05 -1.38 -3.01
C HIS A 52 -19.83 0.02 -2.42
N THR A 53 -20.90 0.62 -1.90
CA THR A 53 -20.91 2.02 -1.43
C THR A 53 -19.76 2.35 -0.47
N SER A 54 -19.47 1.46 0.48
CA SER A 54 -18.42 1.67 1.48
C SER A 54 -17.02 1.76 0.87
N PHE A 55 -16.75 0.96 -0.16
CA PHE A 55 -15.48 0.96 -0.89
C PHE A 55 -15.28 2.24 -1.69
N LEU A 56 -16.32 2.74 -2.37
CA LEU A 56 -16.26 4.04 -3.04
C LEU A 56 -15.89 5.17 -2.08
N PHE A 57 -16.50 5.20 -0.89
CA PHE A 57 -16.14 6.17 0.14
C PHE A 57 -14.72 5.96 0.68
N GLY A 58 -14.27 4.71 0.78
CA GLY A 58 -12.88 4.36 1.08
C GLY A 58 -11.89 4.90 0.04
N GLU A 59 -12.17 4.74 -1.26
CA GLU A 59 -11.33 5.30 -2.33
C GLU A 59 -11.23 6.82 -2.22
N ILE A 60 -12.37 7.50 -2.07
CA ILE A 60 -12.43 8.96 -1.94
C ILE A 60 -11.66 9.43 -0.70
N LEU A 61 -11.79 8.73 0.43
CA LEU A 61 -11.02 8.97 1.63
C LEU A 61 -9.52 8.93 1.31
N PHE A 62 -9.02 7.83 0.76
CA PHE A 62 -7.58 7.68 0.54
C PHE A 62 -7.02 8.64 -0.52
N PHE A 63 -7.81 9.08 -1.51
CA PHE A 63 -7.40 10.17 -2.39
C PHE A 63 -7.29 11.51 -1.64
N LEU A 64 -8.22 11.81 -0.73
CA LEU A 64 -8.14 12.98 0.14
C LEU A 64 -6.90 12.92 1.04
N LEU A 65 -6.64 11.78 1.66
CA LEU A 65 -5.47 11.56 2.52
C LEU A 65 -4.16 11.65 1.73
N ALA A 66 -4.09 11.11 0.51
CA ALA A 66 -2.95 11.31 -0.40
C ALA A 66 -2.74 12.79 -0.73
N GLY A 67 -3.82 13.54 -0.96
CA GLY A 67 -3.75 14.98 -1.17
C GLY A 67 -3.13 15.74 0.03
N LEU A 68 -3.53 15.38 1.25
CA LEU A 68 -3.00 15.97 2.49
C LEU A 68 -1.53 15.62 2.71
N THR A 69 -1.14 14.35 2.53
CA THR A 69 0.26 13.92 2.64
C THR A 69 1.14 14.59 1.60
N PHE A 70 0.65 14.75 0.36
CA PHE A 70 1.37 15.46 -0.70
C PHE A 70 1.50 16.96 -0.40
N ALA A 71 0.44 17.60 0.11
CA ALA A 71 0.48 18.99 0.55
C ALA A 71 1.52 19.22 1.65
N HIS A 72 1.57 18.32 2.65
CA HIS A 72 2.63 18.32 3.66
C HIS A 72 4.02 18.17 3.04
N ALA A 73 4.19 17.21 2.11
CA ALA A 73 5.46 16.97 1.43
C ALA A 73 5.95 18.19 0.67
N TRP A 74 5.06 18.83 -0.09
CA TRP A 74 5.34 20.04 -0.83
C TRP A 74 5.76 21.20 0.08
N ARG A 75 5.02 21.42 1.18
CA ARG A 75 5.32 22.46 2.19
C ARG A 75 6.64 22.21 2.92
N SER A 76 7.00 20.95 3.15
CA SER A 76 8.20 20.57 3.91
C SER A 76 9.49 20.61 3.09
N GLY A 77 9.39 20.58 1.76
CA GLY A 77 10.50 20.79 0.83
C GLY A 77 10.86 19.56 0.00
N THR A 78 11.80 19.74 -0.94
CA THR A 78 12.04 18.79 -2.03
C THR A 78 12.35 17.36 -1.58
N ARG A 79 13.10 17.17 -0.49
CA ARG A 79 13.42 15.82 0.00
C ARG A 79 12.19 15.06 0.47
N PHE A 80 11.20 15.74 1.04
CA PHE A 80 9.93 15.12 1.44
C PHE A 80 9.08 14.76 0.22
N VAL A 81 9.04 15.63 -0.80
CA VAL A 81 8.40 15.32 -2.08
C VAL A 81 9.04 14.09 -2.73
N LEU A 82 10.37 13.99 -2.68
CA LEU A 82 11.09 12.81 -3.19
C LEU A 82 10.77 11.55 -2.37
N VAL A 83 10.64 11.64 -1.05
CA VAL A 83 10.20 10.49 -0.23
C VAL A 83 8.78 10.05 -0.65
N TRP A 84 7.87 11.00 -0.84
CA TRP A 84 6.51 10.72 -1.31
C TRP A 84 6.53 9.95 -2.65
N PHE A 85 7.31 10.41 -3.64
CA PHE A 85 7.49 9.64 -4.88
C PHE A 85 8.26 8.32 -4.72
N GLY A 86 9.16 8.23 -3.74
CA GLY A 86 9.83 6.98 -3.38
C GLY A 86 8.86 5.93 -2.87
N ILE A 87 7.86 6.36 -2.11
CA ILE A 87 6.76 5.50 -1.63
C ILE A 87 5.87 5.08 -2.80
N LEU A 88 5.62 5.94 -3.79
CA LEU A 88 4.96 5.51 -5.03
C LEU A 88 5.75 4.40 -5.74
N VAL A 89 7.09 4.52 -5.84
CA VAL A 89 7.93 3.45 -6.39
C VAL A 89 7.85 2.19 -5.54
N HIS A 90 7.79 2.33 -4.21
CA HIS A 90 7.59 1.22 -3.30
C HIS A 90 6.27 0.49 -3.55
N ALA A 91 5.15 1.22 -3.56
CA ALA A 91 3.81 0.70 -3.82
C ALA A 91 3.76 -0.04 -5.16
N LEU A 92 4.23 0.60 -6.23
CA LEU A 92 4.27 -0.02 -7.56
C LEU A 92 5.10 -1.31 -7.56
N ASN A 93 6.25 -1.32 -6.91
CA ASN A 93 7.10 -2.51 -6.84
C ASN A 93 6.44 -3.64 -6.05
N VAL A 94 5.84 -3.33 -4.90
CA VAL A 94 5.18 -4.32 -4.04
C VAL A 94 3.97 -4.94 -4.74
N GLU A 95 3.03 -4.12 -5.22
CA GLU A 95 1.82 -4.61 -5.87
C GLU A 95 2.15 -5.47 -7.10
N ASN A 96 3.10 -5.03 -7.94
CA ASN A 96 3.51 -5.82 -9.10
C ASN A 96 4.17 -7.14 -8.67
N LEU A 97 5.03 -7.16 -7.65
CA LEU A 97 5.64 -8.42 -7.20
C LEU A 97 4.59 -9.40 -6.66
N CYS A 98 3.60 -8.92 -5.92
CA CYS A 98 2.50 -9.75 -5.42
C CYS A 98 1.69 -10.40 -6.53
N TYR A 99 1.45 -9.72 -7.66
CA TYR A 99 0.66 -10.30 -8.76
C TYR A 99 1.47 -11.17 -9.72
N TRP A 100 2.78 -10.92 -9.85
CA TRP A 100 3.63 -11.63 -10.81
C TRP A 100 4.29 -12.89 -10.21
N ILE A 101 4.37 -12.98 -8.88
CA ILE A 101 4.93 -14.14 -8.19
C ILE A 101 3.76 -15.01 -7.70
N PRO A 102 3.53 -16.22 -8.27
CA PRO A 102 2.39 -17.07 -7.88
C PRO A 102 2.37 -17.47 -6.40
N ASP A 103 3.55 -17.52 -5.76
CA ASP A 103 3.67 -17.80 -4.32
C ASP A 103 3.13 -16.67 -3.44
N MET A 104 3.07 -15.44 -3.97
CA MET A 104 2.60 -14.24 -3.28
C MET A 104 1.23 -13.76 -3.76
N ASP A 105 0.74 -14.28 -4.87
CA ASP A 105 -0.59 -13.96 -5.40
C ASP A 105 -1.65 -14.60 -4.49
N ASN A 106 -2.07 -13.84 -3.47
CA ASN A 106 -2.89 -14.33 -2.38
C ASN A 106 -3.98 -13.35 -1.91
N PHE A 107 -4.18 -12.24 -2.63
CA PHE A 107 -5.30 -11.32 -2.39
C PHE A 107 -5.87 -10.77 -3.68
N TRP A 108 -7.14 -10.37 -3.65
CA TRP A 108 -7.81 -9.75 -4.78
C TRP A 108 -8.60 -8.54 -4.32
N GLN A 109 -8.28 -7.38 -4.90
CA GLN A 109 -8.92 -6.12 -4.58
C GLN A 109 -10.27 -5.98 -5.29
N ALA A 110 -11.22 -5.33 -4.61
CA ALA A 110 -12.44 -4.85 -5.23
C ALA A 110 -12.14 -3.83 -6.34
N GLN A 111 -13.07 -3.70 -7.27
CA GLN A 111 -12.84 -2.92 -8.48
C GLN A 111 -13.16 -1.44 -8.25
N GLY A 112 -12.11 -0.61 -8.29
CA GLY A 112 -12.20 0.83 -8.06
C GLY A 112 -12.58 1.63 -9.30
N ILE A 113 -12.66 2.95 -9.13
CA ILE A 113 -12.92 3.88 -10.24
C ILE A 113 -11.90 3.67 -11.37
N LEU A 114 -10.64 3.47 -11.00
CA LEU A 114 -9.54 3.12 -11.89
C LEU A 114 -8.76 1.97 -11.28
N THR A 115 -8.69 0.83 -11.97
CA THR A 115 -7.96 -0.36 -11.53
C THR A 115 -6.90 -0.73 -12.55
N PHE A 116 -5.65 -0.88 -12.09
CA PHE A 116 -4.47 -1.12 -12.92
C PHE A 116 -4.05 -2.59 -12.92
N PHE A 117 -3.13 -2.92 -13.83
CA PHE A 117 -2.45 -4.23 -13.93
C PHE A 117 -3.41 -5.41 -14.12
N GLY A 118 -4.34 -5.28 -15.06
CA GLY A 118 -5.33 -6.31 -15.37
C GLY A 118 -6.39 -6.41 -14.30
N ALA A 119 -6.89 -5.27 -13.81
CA ALA A 119 -7.93 -5.21 -12.78
C ALA A 119 -7.49 -5.74 -11.39
N ARG A 120 -6.19 -5.64 -11.05
CA ARG A 120 -5.62 -6.13 -9.78
C ARG A 120 -5.38 -5.04 -8.73
N ALA A 121 -4.89 -3.85 -9.12
CA ALA A 121 -4.56 -2.77 -8.19
C ALA A 121 -5.41 -1.52 -8.43
N PRO A 122 -6.43 -1.25 -7.59
CA PRO A 122 -7.14 0.03 -7.59
C PRO A 122 -6.18 1.21 -7.37
N LEU A 123 -6.49 2.35 -7.97
CA LEU A 123 -5.64 3.54 -7.90
C LEU A 123 -5.39 4.02 -6.47
N TYR A 124 -6.37 3.87 -5.57
CA TYR A 124 -6.24 4.31 -4.17
C TYR A 124 -5.20 3.48 -3.39
N ILE A 125 -4.91 2.24 -3.82
CA ILE A 125 -3.79 1.45 -3.27
C ILE A 125 -2.49 2.15 -3.66
N LEU A 126 -2.29 2.38 -4.97
CA LEU A 126 -1.06 2.96 -5.52
C LEU A 126 -0.82 4.41 -5.08
N ILE A 127 -1.86 5.23 -5.04
CA ILE A 127 -1.83 6.66 -4.70
C ILE A 127 -2.88 6.94 -3.62
N GLY A 128 -2.66 6.39 -2.44
CA GLY A 128 -3.54 6.57 -1.29
C GLY A 128 -2.96 5.89 -0.07
N ILE A 129 -3.10 4.58 0.00
CA ILE A 129 -2.76 3.74 1.16
C ILE A 129 -1.29 3.86 1.56
N TYR A 130 -0.36 3.51 0.66
CA TYR A 130 1.07 3.56 0.99
C TYR A 130 1.51 4.98 1.38
N HIS A 131 0.93 5.99 0.75
CA HIS A 131 1.22 7.38 1.09
C HIS A 131 0.65 7.72 2.46
N MET A 132 -0.58 7.32 2.78
CA MET A 132 -1.13 7.56 4.10
C MET A 132 -0.31 6.85 5.18
N PHE A 133 0.04 5.59 5.00
CA PHE A 133 0.67 4.79 6.05
C PHE A 133 2.17 5.09 6.16
N ASP A 134 2.91 4.92 5.08
CA ASP A 134 4.38 5.00 5.12
C ASP A 134 4.85 6.44 5.22
N TYR A 135 4.27 7.38 4.46
CA TYR A 135 4.74 8.77 4.49
C TYR A 135 4.40 9.44 5.82
N THR A 136 3.16 9.29 6.29
CA THR A 136 2.74 9.86 7.57
C THR A 136 3.57 9.29 8.71
N SER A 137 3.75 7.98 8.75
CA SER A 137 4.59 7.32 9.74
C SER A 137 6.05 7.79 9.66
N PHE A 138 6.63 7.84 8.45
CA PHE A 138 7.98 8.34 8.20
C PHE A 138 8.17 9.74 8.80
N VAL A 139 7.28 10.68 8.47
CA VAL A 139 7.41 12.06 8.95
C VAL A 139 7.17 12.15 10.45
N LEU A 140 6.09 11.58 10.98
CA LEU A 140 5.76 11.74 12.39
C LEU A 140 6.80 11.09 13.30
N MET A 141 7.30 9.90 12.94
CA MET A 141 8.36 9.24 13.70
C MET A 141 9.69 10.00 13.66
N SER A 142 9.91 10.86 12.65
CA SER A 142 11.10 11.73 12.61
C SER A 142 11.12 12.77 13.75
N ARG A 143 9.95 13.13 14.29
CA ARG A 143 9.79 14.06 15.42
C ARG A 143 10.31 13.50 16.74
N LEU A 144 10.45 12.18 16.85
CA LEU A 144 11.09 11.52 17.99
C LEU A 144 12.61 11.70 17.98
N HIS A 145 13.19 12.15 16.85
CA HIS A 145 14.65 12.31 16.68
C HIS A 145 15.45 11.05 17.04
N LEU A 146 14.92 9.88 16.69
CA LEU A 146 15.55 8.59 16.97
C LEU A 146 16.82 8.40 16.13
N PRO A 147 17.79 7.60 16.63
CA PRO A 147 18.91 7.17 15.80
C PRO A 147 18.40 6.31 14.64
N TRP A 148 19.17 6.30 13.54
CA TRP A 148 18.75 5.67 12.27
C TRP A 148 18.32 4.19 12.41
N TRP A 149 18.95 3.44 13.32
CA TRP A 149 18.64 2.02 13.55
C TRP A 149 17.32 1.80 14.27
N ALA A 150 16.83 2.77 15.07
CA ALA A 150 15.52 2.73 15.71
C ALA A 150 14.43 3.43 14.90
N TYR A 151 14.83 4.35 14.03
CA TYR A 151 13.89 5.11 13.20
C TYR A 151 13.10 4.21 12.25
N GLY A 152 13.76 3.25 11.57
CA GLY A 152 13.07 2.26 10.73
C GLY A 152 11.97 1.48 11.49
N PRO A 153 12.29 0.82 12.61
CA PRO A 153 11.30 0.13 13.44
C PRO A 153 10.16 1.03 13.93
N ALA A 154 10.45 2.29 14.28
CA ALA A 154 9.41 3.25 14.63
C ALA A 154 8.46 3.53 13.47
N VAL A 155 9.00 3.71 12.25
CA VAL A 155 8.20 3.89 11.04
C VAL A 155 7.36 2.66 10.74
N GLY A 156 7.92 1.46 10.90
CA GLY A 156 7.17 0.21 10.76
C GLY A 156 5.99 0.10 11.72
N LEU A 157 6.19 0.39 13.00
CA LEU A 157 5.09 0.40 13.99
C LEU A 157 4.04 1.45 13.65
N GLY A 158 4.45 2.65 13.25
CA GLY A 158 3.51 3.70 12.87
C GLY A 158 2.70 3.34 11.62
N ALA A 159 3.28 2.63 10.65
CA ALA A 159 2.54 2.15 9.48
C ALA A 159 1.43 1.17 9.92
N VAL A 160 1.76 0.19 10.78
CA VAL A 160 0.77 -0.76 11.34
C VAL A 160 -0.32 -0.06 12.15
N MET A 161 0.01 0.98 12.91
CA MET A 161 -0.99 1.74 13.66
C MET A 161 -2.01 2.44 12.76
N LEU A 162 -1.61 2.88 11.57
CA LEU A 162 -2.52 3.51 10.59
C LEU A 162 -3.32 2.43 9.85
N ASP A 163 -2.63 1.36 9.46
CA ASP A 163 -3.16 0.25 8.69
C ASP A 163 -4.21 -0.59 9.44
N MET A 164 -4.03 -0.87 10.73
CA MET A 164 -4.89 -1.82 11.46
C MET A 164 -6.41 -1.57 11.38
N PRO A 165 -6.95 -0.35 11.59
CA PRO A 165 -8.39 -0.11 11.40
C PRO A 165 -8.84 -0.27 9.94
N TYR A 166 -7.97 0.08 8.98
CA TYR A 166 -8.21 -0.13 7.56
C TYR A 166 -8.31 -1.62 7.23
N ASP A 167 -7.38 -2.43 7.71
CA ASP A 167 -7.34 -3.87 7.45
C ASP A 167 -8.58 -4.59 8.00
N ILE A 168 -8.94 -4.32 9.25
CA ILE A 168 -10.08 -4.96 9.91
C ILE A 168 -11.41 -4.57 9.22
N MET A 169 -11.60 -3.28 8.93
CA MET A 169 -12.82 -2.82 8.30
C MET A 169 -12.87 -3.17 6.81
N GLY A 170 -11.74 -3.08 6.12
CA GLY A 170 -11.64 -3.34 4.69
C GLY A 170 -12.03 -4.78 4.35
N ILE A 171 -11.51 -5.76 5.10
CA ILE A 171 -11.91 -7.15 4.92
C ILE A 171 -13.37 -7.38 5.27
N LYS A 172 -13.85 -6.85 6.40
CA LYS A 172 -15.25 -7.01 6.78
C LYS A 172 -16.22 -6.36 5.78
N LEU A 173 -15.77 -5.33 5.07
CA LEU A 173 -16.51 -4.64 4.02
C LEU A 173 -16.13 -5.11 2.61
N VAL A 174 -15.41 -6.24 2.50
CA VAL A 174 -15.05 -6.92 1.25
C VAL A 174 -14.27 -6.02 0.26
N TRP A 175 -13.52 -5.04 0.75
CA TRP A 175 -12.68 -4.17 -0.10
C TRP A 175 -11.58 -4.97 -0.81
N TRP A 176 -11.17 -6.09 -0.21
CA TRP A 176 -10.42 -7.14 -0.86
C TRP A 176 -10.77 -8.49 -0.22
N THR A 177 -10.42 -9.56 -0.93
CA THR A 177 -10.54 -10.94 -0.45
C THR A 177 -9.17 -11.57 -0.38
N TRP A 178 -8.92 -12.35 0.65
CA TRP A 178 -7.70 -13.15 0.79
C TRP A 178 -7.88 -14.54 0.20
N HIS A 179 -6.76 -15.21 -0.05
CA HIS A 179 -6.73 -16.61 -0.43
C HIS A 179 -7.12 -17.49 0.76
N ASP A 180 -8.08 -18.38 0.56
CA ASP A 180 -8.69 -19.22 1.61
C ASP A 180 -7.65 -20.12 2.30
N THR A 181 -6.91 -20.93 1.53
CA THR A 181 -6.00 -21.96 2.08
C THR A 181 -4.50 -21.64 2.01
N ASP A 182 -4.10 -20.39 1.82
CA ASP A 182 -2.66 -20.06 1.74
C ASP A 182 -2.02 -20.13 3.13
N PRO A 183 -1.03 -21.02 3.36
CA PRO A 183 -0.47 -21.25 4.69
C PRO A 183 0.26 -20.03 5.26
N ASN A 184 0.69 -19.08 4.42
CA ASN A 184 1.32 -17.85 4.92
C ASN A 184 0.31 -16.82 5.42
N ILE A 185 -0.98 -16.97 5.12
CA ILE A 185 -2.01 -16.00 5.54
C ILE A 185 -3.23 -16.68 6.18
N PHE A 186 -3.08 -17.97 6.50
CA PHE A 186 -4.13 -18.79 7.09
C PHE A 186 -4.52 -18.31 8.50
N ASP A 187 -3.54 -18.01 9.34
CA ASP A 187 -3.77 -17.53 10.70
C ASP A 187 -4.21 -16.06 10.71
N ARG A 188 -5.39 -15.78 11.27
CA ARG A 188 -6.06 -14.48 11.14
C ARG A 188 -6.63 -13.94 12.45
N MET A 189 -6.79 -12.61 12.52
CA MET A 189 -7.55 -11.88 13.54
C MET A 189 -8.60 -11.04 12.84
N ASN A 190 -9.89 -11.26 13.16
CA ASN A 190 -11.01 -10.59 12.48
C ASN A 190 -10.92 -10.72 10.95
N TRP A 191 -10.53 -11.91 10.47
CA TRP A 191 -10.29 -12.24 9.05
C TRP A 191 -9.08 -11.56 8.39
N VAL A 192 -8.34 -10.72 9.12
CA VAL A 192 -7.07 -10.14 8.67
C VAL A 192 -5.91 -11.08 8.98
N PRO A 193 -5.09 -11.47 8.00
CA PRO A 193 -3.89 -12.26 8.23
C PRO A 193 -2.92 -11.52 9.15
N TRP A 194 -2.39 -12.22 10.16
CA TRP A 194 -1.36 -11.65 11.03
C TRP A 194 -0.12 -11.17 10.25
N ASN A 195 0.16 -11.85 9.14
CA ASN A 195 1.24 -11.49 8.24
C ASN A 195 1.06 -10.14 7.54
N SER A 196 -0.16 -9.61 7.42
CA SER A 196 -0.40 -8.25 6.89
C SER A 196 0.30 -7.21 7.75
N TYR A 197 0.14 -7.27 9.07
CA TYR A 197 0.80 -6.34 9.99
C TYR A 197 2.32 -6.51 9.99
N TYR A 198 2.80 -7.75 9.90
CA TYR A 198 4.24 -8.01 9.77
C TYR A 198 4.79 -7.37 8.48
N PHE A 199 4.06 -7.51 7.38
CA PHE A 199 4.39 -6.99 6.07
C PHE A 199 4.54 -5.47 6.09
N HIS A 200 3.49 -4.76 6.52
CA HIS A 200 3.52 -3.30 6.63
C HIS A 200 4.65 -2.81 7.55
N ALA A 201 4.84 -3.44 8.72
CA ALA A 201 5.92 -3.05 9.63
C ALA A 201 7.32 -3.23 9.02
N SER A 202 7.59 -4.41 8.46
CA SER A 202 8.92 -4.76 7.96
C SER A 202 9.28 -3.98 6.69
N PHE A 203 8.32 -3.68 5.83
CA PHE A 203 8.55 -3.02 4.56
C PHE A 203 8.77 -1.52 4.75
N ALA A 204 7.94 -0.86 5.56
CA ALA A 204 8.12 0.55 5.90
C ALA A 204 9.44 0.79 6.67
N CYS A 205 9.81 -0.13 7.58
CA CYS A 205 11.10 -0.13 8.23
C CYS A 205 12.26 -0.25 7.23
N SER A 206 12.16 -1.21 6.30
CA SER A 206 13.18 -1.48 5.29
C SER A 206 13.36 -0.31 4.31
N PHE A 207 12.26 0.27 3.84
CA PHE A 207 12.26 1.49 3.04
C PHE A 207 13.03 2.60 3.75
N THR A 208 12.72 2.84 5.02
CA THR A 208 13.36 3.87 5.84
C THR A 208 14.86 3.62 5.99
N TRP A 209 15.28 2.40 6.33
CA TRP A 209 16.69 2.06 6.47
C TRP A 209 17.47 2.23 5.16
N ILE A 210 16.95 1.73 4.04
CA ILE A 210 17.61 1.84 2.74
C ILE A 210 17.69 3.30 2.31
N LEU A 211 16.63 4.08 2.49
CA LEU A 211 16.62 5.51 2.19
C LEU A 211 17.66 6.27 3.01
N MET A 212 17.72 6.04 4.32
CA MET A 212 18.65 6.73 5.22
C MET A 212 20.10 6.33 4.91
N TYR A 213 20.35 5.05 4.67
CA TYR A 213 21.67 4.54 4.31
C TYR A 213 22.15 5.06 2.95
N SER A 214 21.30 4.97 1.92
CA SER A 214 21.62 5.46 0.58
C SER A 214 21.87 6.97 0.59
N ARG A 215 21.05 7.75 1.31
CA ARG A 215 21.29 9.19 1.47
C ARG A 215 22.61 9.50 2.15
N TYR A 216 22.93 8.80 3.24
CA TYR A 216 24.21 8.95 3.94
C TYR A 216 25.42 8.69 3.04
N LYS A 217 25.31 7.79 2.06
CA LYS A 217 26.41 7.41 1.16
C LYS A 217 26.49 8.25 -0.12
N LEU A 218 25.36 8.62 -0.70
CA LEU A 218 25.31 9.18 -2.06
C LEU A 218 25.16 10.70 -2.11
N VAL A 219 24.60 11.30 -1.06
CA VAL A 219 24.29 12.74 -1.01
C VAL A 219 24.81 13.40 0.26
N ASP A 220 24.89 14.73 0.26
CA ASP A 220 25.34 15.49 1.43
C ASP A 220 24.21 15.61 2.44
N LYS A 221 24.55 15.93 3.70
CA LYS A 221 23.53 16.24 4.72
C LYS A 221 22.68 17.46 4.31
N GLU A 222 23.28 18.45 3.68
CA GLU A 222 22.57 19.58 3.07
C GLU A 222 22.03 19.20 1.69
N TYR A 223 20.78 19.58 1.42
CA TYR A 223 20.19 19.41 0.11
C TYR A 223 20.90 20.31 -0.92
N ASP A 224 21.39 19.68 -1.99
CA ASP A 224 22.03 20.33 -3.14
C ASP A 224 21.29 19.90 -4.41
N TRP A 225 20.61 20.85 -5.07
CA TRP A 225 19.82 20.58 -6.28
C TRP A 225 20.66 19.98 -7.42
N ARG A 226 21.98 20.21 -7.45
CA ARG A 226 22.88 19.61 -8.46
C ARG A 226 23.04 18.10 -8.27
N LYS A 227 22.74 17.59 -7.09
CA LYS A 227 22.75 16.16 -6.75
C LYS A 227 21.36 15.53 -6.83
N LEU A 228 20.36 16.21 -7.41
CA LEU A 228 19.01 15.67 -7.59
C LEU A 228 18.99 14.27 -8.23
N PRO A 229 19.79 13.94 -9.26
CA PRO A 229 19.82 12.57 -9.80
C PRO A 229 20.22 11.51 -8.76
N ARG A 230 21.09 11.86 -7.80
CA ARG A 230 21.49 10.97 -6.72
C ARG A 230 20.41 10.84 -5.64
N GLU A 231 19.68 11.92 -5.36
CA GLU A 231 18.50 11.87 -4.48
C GLU A 231 17.40 10.97 -5.08
N ILE A 232 17.17 11.07 -6.40
CA ILE A 232 16.25 10.17 -7.13
C ILE A 232 16.73 8.72 -7.02
N LEU A 233 18.04 8.47 -7.19
CA LEU A 233 18.60 7.13 -7.03
C LEU A 233 18.37 6.56 -5.61
N CYS A 234 18.50 7.38 -4.56
CA CYS A 234 18.24 6.96 -3.18
C CYS A 234 16.78 6.49 -2.99
N ILE A 235 15.81 7.24 -3.50
CA ILE A 235 14.39 6.89 -3.34
C ILE A 235 14.00 5.68 -4.19
N VAL A 236 14.62 5.50 -5.37
CA VAL A 236 14.41 4.31 -6.21
C VAL A 236 15.01 3.07 -5.53
N PHE A 237 16.22 3.17 -4.97
CA PHE A 237 16.79 2.07 -4.19
C PHE A 237 15.95 1.72 -2.96
N ALA A 238 15.43 2.73 -2.26
CA ALA A 238 14.52 2.50 -1.14
C ALA A 238 13.23 1.80 -1.61
N GLY A 239 12.56 2.33 -2.64
CA GLY A 239 11.30 1.77 -3.12
C GLY A 239 11.42 0.33 -3.65
N MET A 240 12.47 0.04 -4.43
CA MET A 240 12.70 -1.30 -4.97
C MET A 240 13.26 -2.28 -3.93
N GLY A 241 14.15 -1.81 -3.05
CA GLY A 241 14.84 -2.64 -2.08
C GLY A 241 14.04 -2.94 -0.81
N ALA A 242 13.03 -2.12 -0.48
CA ALA A 242 12.22 -2.27 0.72
C ALA A 242 11.54 -3.65 0.79
N PHE A 243 10.99 -4.11 -0.33
CA PHE A 243 10.39 -5.44 -0.45
C PHE A 243 11.37 -6.53 -0.01
N TRP A 244 12.54 -6.59 -0.65
CA TRP A 244 13.52 -7.65 -0.43
C TRP A 244 14.10 -7.64 0.99
N LEU A 245 14.43 -6.45 1.51
CA LEU A 245 14.94 -6.34 2.87
C LEU A 245 13.82 -6.67 3.89
N GLY A 246 12.57 -6.32 3.60
CA GLY A 246 11.41 -6.71 4.40
C GLY A 246 11.24 -8.22 4.45
N THR A 247 11.29 -8.90 3.30
CA THR A 247 11.24 -10.37 3.21
C THR A 247 12.39 -11.04 3.98
N ILE A 248 13.59 -10.45 4.00
CA ILE A 248 14.69 -10.96 4.83
C ILE A 248 14.31 -10.90 6.33
N GLN A 249 13.59 -9.87 6.78
CA GLN A 249 13.14 -9.81 8.16
C GLN A 249 12.14 -10.94 8.48
N PHE A 250 11.19 -11.22 7.59
CA PHE A 250 10.31 -12.40 7.69
C PHE A 250 11.12 -13.70 7.82
N ALA A 251 12.14 -13.87 6.98
CA ALA A 251 12.97 -15.09 6.97
C ALA A 251 13.74 -15.32 8.27
N LEU A 252 14.02 -14.28 9.05
CA LEU A 252 14.77 -14.41 10.31
C LEU A 252 13.91 -14.87 11.49
N LEU A 253 12.65 -14.48 11.55
CA LEU A 253 11.78 -14.76 12.71
C LEU A 253 10.52 -15.55 12.33
N TYR A 254 9.79 -15.09 11.32
CA TYR A 254 8.51 -15.68 10.95
C TYR A 254 8.69 -17.10 10.41
N HIS A 255 9.40 -17.28 9.31
CA HIS A 255 9.48 -18.57 8.62
C HIS A 255 10.08 -19.71 9.48
N PRO A 256 11.14 -19.50 10.29
CA PRO A 256 11.63 -20.55 11.16
C PRO A 256 10.59 -20.97 12.22
N LEU A 257 9.92 -20.02 12.86
CA LEU A 257 8.95 -20.33 13.93
C LEU A 257 7.64 -20.89 13.38
N HIS A 258 7.10 -20.27 12.34
CA HIS A 258 5.84 -20.66 11.74
C HIS A 258 5.99 -21.92 10.89
N ASP A 259 6.89 -21.94 9.91
CA ASP A 259 6.91 -23.03 8.92
C ASP A 259 7.58 -24.31 9.45
N ILE A 260 8.63 -24.18 10.28
CA ILE A 260 9.36 -25.33 10.83
C ILE A 260 8.74 -25.79 12.15
N PHE A 261 8.53 -24.85 13.08
CA PHE A 261 8.03 -25.17 14.42
C PHE A 261 6.50 -25.12 14.55
N LYS A 262 5.77 -24.76 13.49
CA LYS A 262 4.29 -24.68 13.48
C LYS A 262 3.73 -23.76 14.57
N VAL A 263 4.46 -22.69 14.88
CA VAL A 263 3.99 -21.66 15.81
C VAL A 263 2.99 -20.76 15.10
N HIS A 264 1.80 -20.59 15.68
CA HIS A 264 0.75 -19.72 15.14
C HIS A 264 1.27 -18.28 14.90
N SER A 265 0.86 -17.70 13.78
CA SER A 265 1.35 -16.42 13.24
C SER A 265 1.07 -15.22 14.14
N GLU A 266 0.07 -15.32 15.01
CA GLU A 266 -0.18 -14.35 16.08
C GLU A 266 1.05 -14.15 16.96
N TYR A 267 1.63 -15.25 17.47
CA TYR A 267 2.74 -15.18 18.41
C TYR A 267 4.01 -14.65 17.73
N THR A 268 4.25 -15.05 16.47
CA THR A 268 5.41 -14.59 15.70
C THR A 268 5.30 -13.10 15.38
N THR A 269 4.10 -12.63 15.02
CA THR A 269 3.83 -11.22 14.71
C THR A 269 3.88 -10.36 15.97
N ILE A 270 3.24 -10.78 17.08
CA ILE A 270 3.32 -10.06 18.36
C ILE A 270 4.78 -9.98 18.83
N ALA A 271 5.55 -11.06 18.73
CA ALA A 271 6.97 -11.05 19.09
C ALA A 271 7.77 -10.06 18.22
N PHE A 272 7.53 -10.05 16.90
CA PHE A 272 8.17 -9.11 15.97
C PHE A 272 7.88 -7.65 16.31
N LEU A 273 6.60 -7.30 16.45
CA LEU A 273 6.18 -5.94 16.79
C LEU A 273 6.67 -5.53 18.20
N SER A 274 6.73 -6.48 19.14
CA SER A 274 7.30 -6.25 20.47
C SER A 274 8.79 -5.97 20.43
N ILE A 275 9.57 -6.66 19.57
CA ILE A 275 10.99 -6.37 19.37
C ILE A 275 11.16 -4.95 18.82
N TYR A 276 10.37 -4.58 17.81
CA TYR A 276 10.37 -3.22 17.28
C TYR A 276 10.05 -2.19 18.36
N ALA A 277 9.01 -2.42 19.17
CA ALA A 277 8.60 -1.53 20.25
C ALA A 277 9.71 -1.38 21.29
N LEU A 278 10.37 -2.47 21.69
CA LEU A 278 11.49 -2.44 22.63
C LEU A 278 12.69 -1.65 22.06
N ILE A 279 13.03 -1.84 20.79
CA ILE A 279 14.09 -1.08 20.11
C ILE A 279 13.78 0.43 20.19
N VAL A 280 12.55 0.82 19.87
CA VAL A 280 12.10 2.22 19.90
C VAL A 280 12.10 2.78 21.31
N ILE A 281 11.56 2.06 22.29
CA ILE A 281 11.53 2.47 23.70
C ILE A 281 12.95 2.66 24.25
N PHE A 282 13.86 1.72 23.98
CA PHE A 282 15.24 1.84 24.45
C PHE A 282 16.00 2.98 23.78
N ALA A 283 15.74 3.22 22.49
CA ALA A 283 16.32 4.34 21.77
C ALA A 283 15.81 5.68 22.30
N ASP A 284 14.49 5.81 22.51
CA ASP A 284 13.88 7.04 23.00
C ASP A 284 14.31 7.37 24.43
N ARG A 285 14.32 6.38 25.34
CA ARG A 285 14.78 6.58 26.72
C ARG A 285 16.25 7.00 26.82
N ARG A 286 17.06 6.65 25.83
CA ARG A 286 18.48 7.04 25.73
C ARG A 286 18.70 8.25 24.84
N ASN A 287 17.62 8.86 24.32
CA ASN A 287 17.73 9.98 23.41
C ASN A 287 18.15 11.25 24.16
N LYS A 288 19.40 11.67 23.92
CA LYS A 288 20.00 12.90 24.47
C LYS A 288 19.76 14.13 23.59
N ASN A 289 19.06 13.99 22.47
CA ASN A 289 18.77 15.13 21.61
C ASN A 289 17.75 16.03 22.30
N GLU A 290 18.15 17.25 22.66
CA GLU A 290 17.30 18.25 23.31
C GLU A 290 16.02 18.53 22.50
N ASN A 291 16.10 18.43 21.17
CA ASN A 291 14.96 18.66 20.27
C ASN A 291 13.90 17.56 20.33
N SER A 292 14.16 16.40 20.95
CA SER A 292 13.21 15.28 21.00
C SER A 292 11.93 15.56 21.80
N ARG A 293 11.96 16.52 22.74
CA ARG A 293 10.88 16.77 23.71
C ARG A 293 10.58 18.26 23.91
N VAL A 294 10.92 19.10 22.93
CA VAL A 294 10.63 20.55 23.00
C VAL A 294 9.13 20.86 22.85
N GLY A 295 8.35 19.89 22.37
CA GLY A 295 6.97 20.09 21.97
C GLY A 295 6.86 20.79 20.62
N ASN A 296 5.78 20.53 19.90
CA ASN A 296 5.50 21.17 18.63
C ASN A 296 4.21 21.99 18.72
N LYS A 297 4.33 23.32 18.69
CA LYS A 297 3.17 24.23 18.74
C LYS A 297 2.24 24.09 17.52
N TYR A 298 2.79 23.70 16.37
CA TYR A 298 2.05 23.52 15.11
C TYR A 298 1.96 22.03 14.77
N TRP A 299 1.63 21.21 15.77
CA TRP A 299 1.57 19.76 15.62
C TRP A 299 0.37 19.28 14.81
N PHE A 300 -0.75 20.01 14.86
CA PHE A 300 -1.95 19.71 14.09
C PHE A 300 -1.80 20.27 12.66
N ASP A 301 -0.98 19.58 11.87
CA ASP A 301 -0.76 19.86 10.46
C ASP A 301 -1.56 18.91 9.56
N GLU A 302 -1.26 18.89 8.25
CA GLU A 302 -2.01 18.08 7.28
C GLU A 302 -1.96 16.59 7.60
N LEU A 303 -0.88 16.11 8.25
CA LEU A 303 -0.72 14.71 8.63
C LEU A 303 -1.58 14.36 9.86
N ALA A 304 -1.55 15.20 10.89
CA ALA A 304 -2.43 15.00 12.05
C ALA A 304 -3.91 15.08 11.65
N ALA A 305 -4.25 15.98 10.72
CA ALA A 305 -5.60 16.05 10.15
C ALA A 305 -5.94 14.78 9.35
N ALA A 306 -5.01 14.26 8.54
CA ALA A 306 -5.21 13.02 7.78
C ALA A 306 -5.52 11.84 8.72
N ILE A 307 -4.75 11.65 9.79
CA ILE A 307 -4.99 10.61 10.80
C ILE A 307 -6.37 10.77 11.45
N ALA A 308 -6.71 12.01 11.85
CA ALA A 308 -8.00 12.26 12.49
C ALA A 308 -9.18 11.95 11.56
N ILE A 309 -9.07 12.30 10.27
CA ILE A 309 -10.09 12.01 9.25
C ILE A 309 -10.20 10.50 9.02
N GLU A 310 -9.07 9.81 8.87
CA GLU A 310 -9.00 8.35 8.67
C GLU A 310 -9.66 7.60 9.82
N TYR A 311 -9.24 7.87 11.06
CA TYR A 311 -9.78 7.17 12.22
C TYR A 311 -11.25 7.51 12.47
N LEU A 312 -11.65 8.78 12.29
CA LEU A 312 -13.06 9.15 12.37
C LEU A 312 -13.89 8.44 11.31
N PHE A 313 -13.36 8.28 10.10
CA PHE A 313 -14.02 7.53 9.03
C PHE A 313 -14.29 6.09 9.46
N PHE A 314 -13.29 5.35 9.95
CA PHE A 314 -13.49 3.95 10.37
C PHE A 314 -14.40 3.82 11.60
N MET A 315 -14.30 4.75 12.56
CA MET A 315 -15.20 4.81 13.71
C MET A 315 -16.67 5.04 13.31
N ILE A 316 -16.92 5.79 12.23
CA ILE A 316 -18.26 5.99 11.67
C ILE A 316 -18.67 4.78 10.83
N ALA A 317 -17.79 4.29 9.95
CA ALA A 317 -18.06 3.18 9.04
C ALA A 317 -18.52 1.92 9.80
N VAL A 318 -17.87 1.59 10.93
CA VAL A 318 -18.28 0.43 11.74
C VAL A 318 -19.70 0.55 12.31
N LEU A 319 -20.21 1.77 12.51
CA LEU A 319 -21.56 2.03 13.02
C LEU A 319 -22.63 2.03 11.93
N ILE A 320 -22.31 2.48 10.72
CA ILE A 320 -23.33 2.73 9.67
C ILE A 320 -23.27 1.75 8.51
N SER A 321 -22.10 1.19 8.18
CA SER A 321 -21.94 0.33 7.01
C SER A 321 -22.63 -1.01 7.25
N ASP A 322 -23.34 -1.51 6.25
CA ASP A 322 -23.99 -2.83 6.30
C ASP A 322 -23.26 -3.80 5.35
N PRO A 323 -22.42 -4.71 5.87
CA PRO A 323 -21.73 -5.70 5.05
C PRO A 323 -22.65 -6.55 4.18
N VAL A 324 -23.88 -6.84 4.62
CA VAL A 324 -24.84 -7.69 3.88
C VAL A 324 -25.28 -7.03 2.58
N SER A 325 -25.30 -5.70 2.55
CA SER A 325 -25.66 -4.93 1.36
C SER A 325 -24.54 -4.86 0.30
N ILE A 326 -23.35 -5.38 0.61
CA ILE A 326 -22.17 -5.28 -0.25
C ILE A 326 -22.11 -6.45 -1.21
N VAL A 327 -21.99 -6.13 -2.50
CA VAL A 327 -21.70 -7.05 -3.58
C VAL A 327 -20.38 -6.62 -4.24
N SER A 328 -19.34 -7.44 -4.07
CA SER A 328 -18.06 -7.22 -4.72
C SER A 328 -18.04 -8.05 -6.00
N ASP A 329 -18.22 -7.41 -7.16
CA ASP A 329 -18.10 -8.03 -8.48
C ASP A 329 -16.74 -7.69 -9.08
N GLY A 330 -15.92 -8.69 -9.31
CA GLY A 330 -14.52 -8.47 -9.66
C GLY A 330 -13.72 -9.74 -9.84
N LEU A 331 -12.40 -9.55 -9.90
CA LEU A 331 -11.47 -10.66 -9.78
C LEU A 331 -11.43 -11.14 -8.34
N HIS A 332 -11.50 -12.46 -8.16
CA HIS A 332 -11.31 -13.14 -6.89
C HIS A 332 -10.46 -14.40 -7.09
N GLN A 333 -10.25 -15.18 -6.04
CA GLN A 333 -9.58 -16.46 -6.14
C GLN A 333 -10.30 -17.34 -7.18
N PRO A 334 -9.64 -17.79 -8.25
CA PRO A 334 -10.36 -18.44 -9.36
C PRO A 334 -11.11 -19.69 -8.92
N ILE A 335 -12.35 -19.86 -9.37
CA ILE A 335 -13.16 -21.06 -9.10
C ILE A 335 -12.80 -22.16 -10.10
N GLY A 336 -12.54 -23.36 -9.58
CA GLY A 336 -12.08 -24.51 -10.32
C GLY A 336 -12.10 -25.80 -9.49
N PRO A 337 -11.43 -26.87 -9.97
CA PRO A 337 -11.40 -28.15 -9.25
C PRO A 337 -10.77 -28.05 -7.84
N CYS A 338 -11.55 -28.33 -6.79
CA CYS A 338 -11.08 -28.23 -5.40
C CYS A 338 -9.90 -29.16 -5.03
N ASN A 339 -9.63 -30.18 -5.84
CA ASN A 339 -8.58 -31.17 -5.63
C ASN A 339 -7.21 -30.75 -6.18
N GLU A 340 -7.12 -29.62 -6.91
CA GLU A 340 -5.85 -29.10 -7.40
C GLU A 340 -5.15 -28.22 -6.35
N THR A 341 -3.92 -28.58 -6.01
CA THR A 341 -3.06 -27.77 -5.15
C THR A 341 -1.90 -27.18 -5.94
N GLN A 342 -1.41 -26.02 -5.49
CA GLN A 342 -0.18 -25.43 -5.97
C GLN A 342 0.86 -25.35 -4.87
N LYS A 343 2.12 -25.46 -5.28
CA LYS A 343 3.28 -25.29 -4.39
C LYS A 343 3.42 -23.81 -4.04
N VAL A 344 3.77 -23.55 -2.78
CA VAL A 344 4.15 -22.23 -2.28
C VAL A 344 5.60 -22.32 -1.82
N GLN A 345 6.51 -21.65 -2.52
CA GLN A 345 7.91 -21.59 -2.13
C GLN A 345 8.14 -20.47 -1.11
N THR A 346 8.65 -20.82 0.06
CA THR A 346 9.01 -19.83 1.06
C THR A 346 10.45 -19.33 0.83
N PRO A 347 10.80 -18.12 1.30
CA PRO A 347 12.16 -17.58 1.22
C PRO A 347 13.24 -18.47 1.87
N THR A 348 12.85 -19.34 2.81
CA THR A 348 13.76 -20.31 3.46
C THR A 348 14.00 -21.57 2.62
N GLY A 349 13.34 -21.70 1.46
CA GLY A 349 13.42 -22.85 0.58
C GLY A 349 12.47 -24.00 0.94
N LEU A 350 11.57 -23.80 1.92
CA LEU A 350 10.52 -24.78 2.20
C LEU A 350 9.43 -24.69 1.15
N VAL A 351 8.85 -25.85 0.80
CA VAL A 351 7.76 -25.96 -0.16
C VAL A 351 6.50 -26.33 0.61
N LEU A 352 5.60 -25.36 0.75
CA LEU A 352 4.26 -25.55 1.29
C LEU A 352 3.27 -25.79 0.14
N GLN A 353 2.01 -26.05 0.48
CA GLN A 353 0.93 -26.29 -0.48
C GLN A 353 -0.28 -25.43 -0.12
N LYS A 354 -0.94 -24.87 -1.12
CA LYS A 354 -2.27 -24.23 -1.01
C LYS A 354 -3.19 -24.76 -2.10
N GLN A 355 -4.50 -24.67 -1.93
CA GLN A 355 -5.44 -24.98 -3.02
C GLN A 355 -5.25 -23.96 -4.14
N LYS A 356 -5.23 -24.42 -5.39
CA LYS A 356 -5.06 -23.52 -6.54
C LYS A 356 -6.33 -22.71 -6.81
N TYR A 357 -7.49 -23.31 -6.55
CA TYR A 357 -8.79 -22.73 -6.82
C TYR A 357 -9.60 -22.56 -5.55
N PHE A 358 -10.55 -21.63 -5.58
CA PHE A 358 -11.52 -21.46 -4.53
C PHE A 358 -12.56 -22.58 -4.57
N CYS A 359 -12.78 -23.25 -3.44
CA CYS A 359 -13.74 -24.33 -3.31
C CYS A 359 -15.06 -23.82 -2.73
N THR A 360 -16.06 -23.56 -3.60
CA THR A 360 -17.36 -23.00 -3.21
C THR A 360 -18.13 -23.85 -2.21
N ASP A 361 -17.88 -25.16 -2.17
CA ASP A 361 -18.55 -26.10 -1.27
C ASP A 361 -17.84 -26.27 0.09
N ASN A 362 -16.57 -25.85 0.20
CA ASN A 362 -15.75 -26.06 1.38
C ASN A 362 -14.67 -24.97 1.50
N TYR A 363 -15.07 -23.84 2.08
CA TYR A 363 -14.22 -22.71 2.44
C TYR A 363 -14.55 -22.29 3.89
N ASP A 364 -13.62 -21.61 4.57
CA ASP A 364 -13.80 -21.20 5.97
C ASP A 364 -14.00 -19.69 6.17
N GLU A 365 -13.87 -18.91 5.09
CA GLU A 365 -13.99 -17.45 5.05
C GLU A 365 -15.42 -16.96 5.33
N LYS A 366 -15.76 -16.73 6.59
CA LYS A 366 -17.14 -16.31 6.95
C LYS A 366 -17.47 -14.86 6.64
N TYR A 367 -16.52 -14.05 6.17
CA TYR A 367 -16.79 -12.64 5.81
C TYR A 367 -17.41 -12.48 4.41
N ILE A 368 -17.39 -13.56 3.61
CA ILE A 368 -18.03 -13.62 2.29
C ILE A 368 -18.92 -14.86 2.16
N ASP A 369 -19.93 -14.77 1.30
CA ASP A 369 -20.68 -15.90 0.77
C ASP A 369 -21.27 -15.57 -0.62
N PHE A 370 -22.29 -16.33 -1.04
CA PHE A 370 -22.97 -16.17 -2.33
C PHE A 370 -24.47 -15.88 -2.22
N HIS A 371 -24.97 -15.35 -1.09
CA HIS A 371 -26.42 -15.16 -0.87
C HIS A 371 -27.06 -14.18 -1.87
N CYS A 372 -26.29 -13.21 -2.37
CA CYS A 372 -26.69 -12.23 -3.37
C CYS A 372 -26.63 -12.76 -4.82
N VAL A 373 -25.99 -13.91 -5.06
CA VAL A 373 -25.81 -14.47 -6.40
C VAL A 373 -27.01 -15.34 -6.78
N PRO A 374 -27.73 -15.03 -7.89
CA PRO A 374 -28.87 -15.83 -8.32
C PRO A 374 -28.44 -17.27 -8.68
N GLY A 375 -29.04 -18.25 -7.99
CA GLY A 375 -28.74 -19.68 -8.22
C GLY A 375 -27.65 -20.25 -7.30
N GLY A 376 -27.11 -19.45 -6.38
CA GLY A 376 -26.08 -19.88 -5.43
C GLY A 376 -24.66 -19.65 -5.95
N PRO A 377 -23.66 -20.40 -5.45
CA PRO A 377 -22.27 -20.20 -5.83
C PRO A 377 -22.06 -20.37 -7.34
N PRO A 378 -21.31 -19.46 -7.97
CA PRO A 378 -21.05 -19.54 -9.40
C PRO A 378 -20.20 -20.77 -9.72
N GLN A 379 -20.46 -21.37 -10.88
CA GLN A 379 -19.74 -22.55 -11.37
C GLN A 379 -18.88 -22.21 -12.58
N GLN A 380 -17.90 -23.07 -12.88
CA GLN A 380 -17.06 -22.90 -14.06
C GLN A 380 -17.92 -22.82 -15.34
N PRO A 381 -17.56 -21.94 -16.30
CA PRO A 381 -18.30 -21.80 -17.56
C PRO A 381 -18.19 -23.07 -18.41
N GLU A 382 -17.01 -23.69 -18.43
CA GLU A 382 -16.72 -24.93 -19.14
C GLU A 382 -15.75 -25.79 -18.30
N PRO A 383 -15.81 -27.13 -18.38
CA PRO A 383 -14.86 -28.00 -17.69
C PRO A 383 -13.41 -27.65 -18.07
N GLY A 384 -12.60 -27.30 -17.07
CA GLY A 384 -11.19 -26.95 -17.27
C GLY A 384 -10.91 -25.47 -17.53
N VAL A 385 -11.93 -24.63 -17.67
CA VAL A 385 -11.78 -23.17 -17.74
C VAL A 385 -12.06 -22.58 -16.34
N PRO A 386 -11.07 -22.01 -15.65
CA PRO A 386 -11.31 -21.38 -14.35
C PRO A 386 -12.18 -20.13 -14.49
N LEU A 387 -13.04 -19.89 -13.50
CA LEU A 387 -13.82 -18.66 -13.41
C LEU A 387 -13.10 -17.67 -12.50
N GLU A 388 -12.51 -16.63 -13.10
CA GLU A 388 -11.71 -15.63 -12.37
C GLU A 388 -12.52 -14.39 -11.98
N TRP A 389 -13.53 -14.04 -12.78
CA TRP A 389 -14.40 -12.88 -12.57
C TRP A 389 -15.78 -13.33 -12.12
N TYR A 390 -16.15 -13.04 -10.88
CA TYR A 390 -17.44 -13.38 -10.31
C TYR A 390 -17.80 -12.45 -9.15
N ALA A 391 -19.04 -12.53 -8.66
CA ALA A 391 -19.50 -11.75 -7.54
C ALA A 391 -19.43 -12.54 -6.22
N VAL A 392 -18.98 -11.88 -5.15
CA VAL A 392 -19.09 -12.34 -3.77
C VAL A 392 -19.88 -11.33 -2.94
N CYS A 393 -20.54 -11.84 -1.90
CA CYS A 393 -21.43 -11.05 -1.06
C CYS A 393 -20.81 -10.91 0.34
N GLY A 394 -20.85 -9.71 0.93
CA GLY A 394 -20.43 -9.54 2.31
C GLY A 394 -21.42 -10.16 3.29
N THR A 395 -20.93 -10.69 4.41
CA THR A 395 -21.80 -11.29 5.43
C THR A 395 -22.02 -10.36 6.62
N ASP A 396 -23.13 -10.51 7.35
CA ASP A 396 -23.42 -9.68 8.52
C ASP A 396 -22.36 -9.85 9.63
N TYR A 397 -22.27 -8.88 10.53
CA TYR A 397 -21.47 -8.99 11.74
C TYR A 397 -22.02 -10.10 12.64
N GLU A 398 -21.22 -11.12 12.96
CA GLU A 398 -21.58 -12.09 14.01
C GLU A 398 -21.86 -11.38 15.35
N ASN A 399 -21.02 -10.39 15.68
CA ASN A 399 -21.19 -9.49 16.81
C ASN A 399 -20.70 -8.09 16.45
N ARG A 400 -21.60 -7.20 16.02
CA ARG A 400 -21.24 -5.83 15.63
C ARG A 400 -20.61 -5.04 16.77
N ALA A 401 -21.03 -5.27 18.01
CA ALA A 401 -20.51 -4.57 19.18
C ALA A 401 -19.01 -4.86 19.40
N GLU A 402 -18.56 -6.06 19.04
CA GLU A 402 -17.14 -6.44 19.08
C GLU A 402 -16.30 -5.61 18.09
N TYR A 403 -16.75 -5.50 16.83
CA TYR A 403 -16.08 -4.67 15.83
C TYR A 403 -16.09 -3.19 16.24
N VAL A 404 -17.22 -2.68 16.74
CA VAL A 404 -17.31 -1.30 17.25
C VAL A 404 -16.29 -1.07 18.36
N PHE A 405 -16.24 -1.99 19.35
CA PHE A 405 -15.29 -1.90 20.46
C PHE A 405 -13.84 -1.91 19.98
N ILE A 406 -13.46 -2.87 19.12
CA ILE A 406 -12.09 -3.00 18.62
C ILE A 406 -11.68 -1.75 17.83
N ILE A 407 -12.47 -1.34 16.83
CA ILE A 407 -12.14 -0.20 15.98
C ILE A 407 -12.06 1.10 16.78
N TRP A 408 -13.00 1.35 17.68
CA TRP A 408 -12.97 2.53 18.53
C TRP A 408 -11.78 2.50 19.50
N PHE A 409 -11.50 1.35 20.11
CA PHE A 409 -10.39 1.20 21.03
C PHE A 409 -9.05 1.47 20.35
N ILE A 410 -8.77 0.84 19.20
CA ILE A 410 -7.51 1.04 18.48
C ILE A 410 -7.40 2.48 17.96
N CYS A 411 -8.46 3.06 17.39
CA CYS A 411 -8.44 4.43 16.89
C CYS A 411 -8.16 5.44 18.02
N ILE A 412 -8.79 5.29 19.19
CA ILE A 412 -8.57 6.18 20.34
C ILE A 412 -7.18 5.97 20.94
N LEU A 413 -6.75 4.72 21.12
CA LEU A 413 -5.43 4.39 21.66
C LEU A 413 -4.32 4.94 20.76
N TYR A 414 -4.41 4.69 19.45
CA TYR A 414 -3.43 5.16 18.49
C TYR A 414 -3.49 6.68 18.30
N SER A 415 -4.68 7.30 18.36
CA SER A 415 -4.79 8.77 18.41
C SER A 415 -4.03 9.36 19.61
N CYS A 416 -4.12 8.73 20.79
CA CYS A 416 -3.36 9.16 21.95
C CYS A 416 -1.85 9.06 21.72
N ILE A 417 -1.38 7.98 21.10
CA ILE A 417 0.05 7.79 20.77
C ILE A 417 0.49 8.81 19.72
N TRP A 418 -0.29 9.01 18.65
CA TRP A 418 -0.01 10.00 17.62
C TRP A 418 0.00 11.42 18.17
N TYR A 419 -0.87 11.74 19.12
CA TYR A 419 -0.82 13.01 19.83
C TYR A 419 0.49 13.19 20.60
N GLN A 420 0.96 12.17 21.33
CA GLN A 420 2.25 12.25 22.03
C GLN A 420 3.42 12.45 21.05
N ILE A 421 3.41 11.77 19.91
CA ILE A 421 4.44 11.90 18.87
C ILE A 421 4.35 13.27 18.18
N ALA A 422 3.15 13.70 17.81
CA ALA A 422 2.97 14.92 17.04
C ALA A 422 3.16 16.18 17.87
N ALA A 423 2.57 16.23 19.08
CA ALA A 423 2.45 17.41 19.93
C ALA A 423 3.54 17.49 21.00
N CYS A 424 3.83 16.37 21.66
CA CYS A 424 4.73 16.34 22.83
C CYS A 424 6.19 16.03 22.47
N SER A 425 6.46 15.56 21.26
CA SER A 425 7.82 15.30 20.78
C SER A 425 8.43 16.54 20.10
N GLY A 426 9.47 16.34 19.29
CA GLY A 426 10.13 17.41 18.55
C GLY A 426 9.33 17.95 17.36
N VAL A 427 9.93 18.94 16.71
CA VAL A 427 9.45 19.42 15.42
C VAL A 427 9.97 18.54 14.29
N THR A 428 9.26 18.49 13.16
CA THR A 428 9.75 17.79 11.97
C THR A 428 11.14 18.34 11.57
N PRO A 429 12.19 17.50 11.49
CA PRO A 429 13.51 17.94 11.08
C PRO A 429 13.48 18.57 9.69
N LYS A 430 13.99 19.79 9.55
CA LYS A 430 14.13 20.44 8.25
C LYS A 430 15.47 20.07 7.62
N ASP A 431 15.46 19.68 6.35
CA ASP A 431 16.69 19.49 5.59
C ASP A 431 17.35 20.85 5.29
N PRO A 432 18.60 21.08 5.73
CA PRO A 432 19.30 22.32 5.42
C PRO A 432 19.55 22.42 3.91
N VAL A 433 19.28 23.57 3.30
CA VAL A 433 19.50 23.80 1.86
C VAL A 433 20.84 24.48 1.66
N LYS A 434 21.69 23.91 0.80
CA LYS A 434 23.01 24.46 0.49
C LYS A 434 22.89 25.80 -0.21
N GLN A 435 23.31 26.88 0.45
CA GLN A 435 23.34 28.21 -0.14
C GLN A 435 24.58 28.37 -1.03
N LEU A 436 24.38 28.38 -2.35
CA LEU A 436 25.45 28.74 -3.28
C LEU A 436 25.67 30.25 -3.22
N LYS A 437 26.76 30.69 -2.57
CA LYS A 437 27.22 32.07 -2.71
C LYS A 437 27.45 32.34 -4.19
N LYS A 438 26.70 33.29 -4.78
CA LYS A 438 27.01 33.85 -6.09
C LYS A 438 28.48 34.23 -6.05
N ARG A 439 29.31 33.68 -6.94
CA ARG A 439 30.67 34.17 -7.15
C ARG A 439 30.48 35.66 -7.48
N VAL A 440 30.74 36.55 -6.52
CA VAL A 440 30.99 37.95 -6.84
C VAL A 440 32.18 37.86 -7.76
N SER A 441 31.97 38.10 -9.05
CA SER A 441 33.05 38.22 -10.00
C SER A 441 33.96 39.31 -9.44
N SER A 442 35.12 38.92 -8.93
CA SER A 442 36.23 39.84 -8.73
C SER A 442 36.74 40.23 -10.13
N GLN A 443 35.91 40.93 -10.89
CA GLN A 443 36.34 41.67 -12.06
C GLN A 443 36.74 43.05 -11.57
N LYS A 444 37.95 43.45 -11.97
CA LYS A 444 38.60 44.75 -11.79
C LYS A 444 39.25 45.00 -10.43
N ASN A 445 40.39 44.34 -10.23
CA ASN A 445 41.61 45.05 -9.83
C ASN A 445 42.66 44.87 -10.92
N THR A 446 42.36 45.43 -12.10
CA THR A 446 43.31 45.64 -13.19
C THR A 446 43.47 47.13 -13.47
N GLU A 447 43.52 47.96 -12.43
CA GLU A 447 43.89 49.37 -12.53
C GLU A 447 44.87 49.74 -11.41
N SER A 448 46.07 49.18 -11.47
CA SER A 448 47.24 49.75 -10.79
C SER A 448 48.54 49.21 -11.42
N LYS A 449 48.68 49.41 -12.73
CA LYS A 449 49.97 49.37 -13.43
C LYS A 449 50.04 50.53 -14.42
N LYS A 450 49.81 51.76 -13.96
CA LYS A 450 50.15 53.00 -14.68
C LYS A 450 50.40 54.14 -13.70
N THR A 451 51.53 54.09 -13.01
CA THR A 451 52.25 55.30 -12.64
C THR A 451 53.64 55.16 -13.23
N LYS A 452 53.81 55.88 -14.34
CA LYS A 452 55.10 56.24 -14.94
C LYS A 452 55.85 57.15 -13.99
#